data_AF-A0A6N4DGF3-F1
#
_entry.id   AF-A0A6N4DGF3-F1
#
_cell.length_a   1.000
_cell.length_b   1.000
_cell.length_c   1.000
_cell.angle_alpha   90.00
_cell.angle_beta   90.00
_cell.angle_gamma   90.00
#
_symmetry.space_group_name_H-M   'P 1'
#
loop_
_entity.id
_entity.type
_entity.pdbx_description
1 polymer ?
#
loop_
_entity_poly.entity_id
_entity_poly.type
_entity_poly.pdbx_seq_one_letter_code
_entity_poly.pdbx_strand_id
1 'polypeptide(L)'
;MPELNDNIISILRSGPMSAAELARRLDIDATTVSRRLNAMGSKVIKAGDGRSTRWYLRRRISMPASAINAELDVLPIYRVDEHGQAAKIAHLHVVYPADSYLAEYFRKSDTTDKQQSEWTFFESLPWWVTDMRPQGFLGRSFAQQLRAQGQPVDSDPNRWSEDTTLSVLASYPQDHVGNLLIGDTAYTRWLNAAPDSIMSDAEAGTRADAIARGEHFDSSAKGEQPKFTARLHERECLIKFSGQVKQLEMDSPANRWADLLHAEALASAALNQSIANIAATNRSFQANQRTLLASRRFDRNDTGGRLGLISWTSLDLEFVGKANEPWPVIADLLHQQNIISEVAATHSKISWAFGQLIANSDMHLGNISCVNRGGRPYELAPIYDMLPMHFAPKSTGDLPATTYAISIHPSVPRICWEAAFPAAIAFWKRVSSHDMISDHFKVLAAQQLEITREFESIIRKMA
;
A
#
# COMPACT_ATOMS: atom_id res chain seq x y z
N MET A 1 -35.64 7.68 34.23
CA MET A 1 -35.53 6.63 33.19
C MET A 1 -34.77 7.09 31.95
N PRO A 2 -35.07 8.26 31.35
CA PRO A 2 -34.24 8.84 30.26
C PRO A 2 -32.80 9.07 30.71
N GLU A 3 -32.64 9.62 31.90
CA GLU A 3 -31.34 9.91 32.54
C GLU A 3 -30.40 8.70 32.61
N LEU A 4 -30.91 7.50 32.88
CA LEU A 4 -30.07 6.29 32.90
C LEU A 4 -29.58 5.91 31.50
N ASN A 5 -30.42 6.07 30.47
CA ASN A 5 -30.01 5.84 29.09
C ASN A 5 -28.96 6.86 28.65
N ASP A 6 -29.15 8.12 29.02
CA ASP A 6 -28.22 9.21 28.70
C ASP A 6 -26.88 9.00 29.40
N ASN A 7 -26.88 8.51 30.66
CA ASN A 7 -25.65 8.15 31.38
C ASN A 7 -24.92 6.98 30.73
N ILE A 8 -25.62 5.92 30.33
CA ILE A 8 -25.01 4.79 29.58
C ILE A 8 -24.40 5.28 28.26
N ILE A 9 -25.13 6.10 27.50
CA ILE A 9 -24.65 6.68 26.24
C ILE A 9 -23.41 7.53 26.49
N SER A 10 -23.44 8.40 27.49
CA SER A 10 -22.31 9.26 27.87
C SER A 10 -21.06 8.44 28.19
N ILE A 11 -21.20 7.35 28.95
CA ILE A 11 -20.09 6.45 29.25
C ILE A 11 -19.57 5.76 27.98
N LEU A 12 -20.46 5.20 27.15
CA LEU A 12 -20.04 4.49 25.93
C LEU A 12 -19.46 5.41 24.85
N ARG A 13 -19.70 6.73 24.90
CA ARG A 13 -18.97 7.70 24.06
C ARG A 13 -17.46 7.71 24.32
N SER A 14 -17.03 7.32 25.53
CA SER A 14 -15.61 7.25 25.90
C SER A 14 -14.94 5.92 25.51
N GLY A 15 -15.73 4.91 25.12
CA GLY A 15 -15.19 3.62 24.66
C GLY A 15 -16.09 2.42 24.98
N PRO A 16 -15.77 1.25 24.38
CA PRO A 16 -16.56 0.04 24.57
C PRO A 16 -16.44 -0.54 25.97
N MET A 17 -17.54 -1.06 26.52
CA MET A 17 -17.58 -1.64 27.86
C MET A 17 -18.50 -2.86 27.95
N SER A 18 -18.21 -3.74 28.89
CA SER A 18 -19.12 -4.81 29.30
C SER A 18 -20.29 -4.23 30.12
N ALA A 19 -21.39 -4.99 30.19
CA ALA A 19 -22.52 -4.62 31.04
C ALA A 19 -22.14 -4.53 32.54
N ALA A 20 -21.18 -5.36 32.99
CA ALA A 20 -20.67 -5.34 34.36
C ALA A 20 -19.81 -4.10 34.67
N GLU A 21 -19.04 -3.60 33.70
CA GLU A 21 -18.30 -2.34 33.85
C GLU A 21 -19.25 -1.14 33.92
N LEU A 22 -20.26 -1.10 33.05
CA LEU A 22 -21.30 -0.07 33.08
C LEU A 22 -22.08 -0.09 34.40
N ALA A 23 -22.46 -1.27 34.88
CA ALA A 23 -23.15 -1.46 36.16
C ALA A 23 -22.36 -0.89 37.34
N ARG A 24 -21.05 -1.21 37.42
CA ARG A 24 -20.15 -0.67 38.44
C ARG A 24 -20.01 0.84 38.38
N ARG A 25 -19.91 1.43 37.18
CA ARG A 25 -19.79 2.89 37.02
C ARG A 25 -21.06 3.64 37.36
N LEU A 26 -22.22 3.01 37.18
CA LEU A 26 -23.53 3.61 37.40
C LEU A 26 -24.13 3.27 38.78
N ASP A 27 -23.44 2.46 39.58
CA ASP A 27 -23.89 1.95 40.88
C ASP A 27 -25.29 1.29 40.82
N ILE A 28 -25.50 0.43 39.81
CA ILE A 28 -26.75 -0.32 39.61
C ILE A 28 -26.50 -1.77 39.22
N ASP A 29 -27.55 -2.58 39.26
CA ASP A 29 -27.46 -4.00 38.90
C ASP A 29 -27.21 -4.24 37.40
N ALA A 30 -26.37 -5.24 37.09
CA ALA A 30 -25.97 -5.59 35.72
C ALA A 30 -27.13 -6.10 34.84
N THR A 31 -28.17 -6.72 35.42
CA THR A 31 -29.37 -7.11 34.68
C THR A 31 -30.18 -5.87 34.27
N THR A 32 -30.18 -4.82 35.10
CA THR A 32 -30.80 -3.53 34.76
C THR A 32 -30.08 -2.90 33.57
N VAL A 33 -28.74 -2.84 33.58
CA VAL A 33 -27.95 -2.32 32.45
C VAL A 33 -28.19 -3.14 31.18
N SER A 34 -28.12 -4.48 31.27
CA SER A 34 -28.32 -5.36 30.11
C SER A 34 -29.70 -5.19 29.49
N ARG A 35 -30.75 -5.09 30.31
CA ARG A 35 -32.12 -4.82 29.84
C ARG A 35 -32.21 -3.47 29.13
N ARG A 36 -31.52 -2.44 29.64
CA ARG A 36 -31.49 -1.10 29.00
C ARG A 36 -30.75 -1.12 27.67
N LEU A 37 -29.58 -1.75 27.61
CA LEU A 37 -28.80 -1.88 26.40
C LEU A 37 -29.57 -2.63 25.30
N ASN A 38 -30.25 -3.73 25.65
CA ASN A 38 -31.12 -4.44 24.72
C ASN A 38 -32.29 -3.56 24.24
N ALA A 39 -32.86 -2.72 25.11
CA ALA A 39 -33.94 -1.79 24.75
C ALA A 39 -33.47 -0.59 23.90
N MET A 40 -32.17 -0.29 23.85
CA MET A 40 -31.60 0.78 23.01
C MET A 40 -31.55 0.41 21.53
N GLY A 41 -31.74 -0.87 21.17
CA GLY A 41 -31.83 -1.33 19.79
C GLY A 41 -30.60 -0.94 18.97
N SER A 42 -30.84 -0.36 17.79
CA SER A 42 -29.80 -0.01 16.81
C SER A 42 -28.86 1.13 17.22
N LYS A 43 -29.03 1.73 18.40
CA LYS A 43 -28.09 2.75 18.93
C LYS A 43 -26.79 2.12 19.45
N VAL A 44 -26.84 0.86 19.86
CA VAL A 44 -25.69 0.14 20.42
C VAL A 44 -25.47 -1.17 19.68
N ILE A 45 -24.23 -1.67 19.71
CA ILE A 45 -23.86 -2.98 19.17
C ILE A 45 -23.38 -3.82 20.34
N LYS A 46 -23.92 -5.04 20.45
CA LYS A 46 -23.36 -6.08 21.31
C LYS A 46 -22.46 -6.97 20.47
N ALA A 47 -21.18 -7.04 20.81
CA ALA A 47 -20.20 -7.84 20.08
C ALA A 47 -19.35 -8.69 21.04
N GLY A 48 -18.87 -9.84 20.57
CA GLY A 48 -18.22 -10.87 21.38
C GLY A 48 -19.20 -11.82 22.08
N ASP A 49 -18.66 -12.83 22.78
CA ASP A 49 -19.44 -13.84 23.48
C ASP A 49 -18.91 -14.09 24.90
N GLY A 50 -19.79 -14.53 25.80
CA GLY A 50 -19.46 -14.78 27.20
C GLY A 50 -18.74 -13.59 27.83
N ARG A 51 -17.52 -13.83 28.34
CA ARG A 51 -16.69 -12.82 29.03
C ARG A 51 -16.09 -11.75 28.11
N SER A 52 -15.98 -12.02 26.81
CA SER A 52 -15.48 -11.04 25.83
C SER A 52 -16.58 -10.10 25.33
N THR A 53 -17.83 -10.31 25.72
CA THR A 53 -18.95 -9.43 25.33
C THR A 53 -18.66 -7.97 25.70
N ARG A 54 -18.76 -7.09 24.71
CA ARG A 54 -18.67 -5.63 24.85
C ARG A 54 -19.85 -4.97 24.15
N TRP A 55 -20.20 -3.80 24.66
CA TRP A 55 -21.19 -2.90 24.09
C TRP A 55 -20.52 -1.67 23.53
N TYR A 56 -20.91 -1.31 22.32
CA TYR A 56 -20.38 -0.20 21.55
C TYR A 56 -21.50 0.78 21.25
N LEU A 57 -21.24 2.07 21.35
CA LEU A 57 -22.20 3.09 20.90
C LEU A 57 -21.96 3.39 19.43
N ARG A 58 -22.99 3.26 18.60
CA ARG A 58 -22.92 3.63 17.19
C ARG A 58 -22.84 5.14 17.04
N ARG A 59 -22.12 5.57 16.00
CA ARG A 59 -22.13 6.95 15.55
C ARG A 59 -22.36 6.98 14.04
N ARG A 60 -22.55 8.19 13.53
CA ARG A 60 -22.70 8.45 12.12
C ARG A 60 -21.63 9.44 11.69
N ILE A 61 -21.07 9.25 10.50
CA ILE A 61 -20.26 10.26 9.84
C ILE A 61 -21.04 10.90 8.71
N SER A 62 -20.87 12.21 8.57
CA SER A 62 -21.39 12.95 7.43
C SER A 62 -20.67 12.49 6.17
N MET A 63 -21.44 12.26 5.11
CA MET A 63 -20.89 11.87 3.82
C MET A 63 -20.80 13.07 2.87
N PRO A 64 -19.89 13.03 1.88
CA PRO A 64 -19.86 13.95 0.76
C PRO A 64 -21.26 14.14 0.13
N ALA A 65 -21.58 15.36 -0.31
CA ALA A 65 -22.91 15.68 -0.86
C ALA A 65 -23.30 14.82 -2.08
N SER A 66 -22.32 14.25 -2.79
CA SER A 66 -22.56 13.35 -3.92
C SER A 66 -22.79 11.89 -3.52
N ALA A 67 -22.68 11.53 -2.23
CA ALA A 67 -22.90 10.17 -1.76
C ALA A 67 -24.38 9.80 -1.81
N ILE A 68 -24.65 8.49 -2.00
CA ILE A 68 -26.02 7.95 -2.06
C ILE A 68 -26.76 8.16 -0.73
N ASN A 69 -26.02 8.03 0.38
CA ASN A 69 -26.54 8.24 1.73
C ASN A 69 -25.89 9.47 2.34
N ALA A 70 -26.68 10.30 3.03
CA ALA A 70 -26.19 11.52 3.71
C ALA A 70 -25.31 11.22 4.94
N GLU A 71 -25.52 10.06 5.55
CA GLU A 71 -24.81 9.61 6.74
C GLU A 71 -24.35 8.17 6.56
N LEU A 72 -23.25 7.83 7.22
CA LEU A 72 -22.71 6.48 7.25
C LEU A 72 -22.49 6.00 8.69
N ASP A 73 -23.07 4.84 9.01
CA ASP A 73 -22.91 4.15 10.30
C ASP A 73 -22.39 2.71 10.17
N VAL A 74 -22.50 2.11 8.98
CA VAL A 74 -21.95 0.81 8.65
C VAL A 74 -21.57 0.70 7.17
N LEU A 75 -20.42 0.10 6.87
CA LEU A 75 -19.98 -0.21 5.51
C LEU A 75 -19.82 -1.70 5.30
N PRO A 76 -20.43 -2.30 4.26
CA PRO A 76 -20.05 -3.63 3.82
C PRO A 76 -18.66 -3.61 3.20
N ILE A 77 -17.86 -4.61 3.55
CA ILE A 77 -16.54 -4.85 2.96
C ILE A 77 -16.65 -6.08 2.08
N TYR A 78 -16.37 -5.90 0.79
CA TYR A 78 -16.32 -6.99 -0.17
C TYR A 78 -14.89 -7.33 -0.52
N ARG A 79 -14.66 -8.58 -0.89
CA ARG A 79 -13.39 -9.08 -1.39
C ARG A 79 -13.61 -9.76 -2.74
N VAL A 80 -12.83 -9.37 -3.73
CA VAL A 80 -12.75 -10.06 -5.02
C VAL A 80 -11.64 -11.10 -4.94
N ASP A 81 -11.90 -12.33 -5.32
CA ASP A 81 -10.88 -13.38 -5.36
C ASP A 81 -10.14 -13.42 -6.70
N GLU A 82 -9.20 -14.36 -6.82
CA GLU A 82 -8.41 -14.56 -8.03
C GLU A 82 -9.23 -15.09 -9.21
N HIS A 83 -10.45 -15.57 -8.98
CA HIS A 83 -11.36 -15.99 -10.05
C HIS A 83 -12.33 -14.88 -10.46
N GLY A 84 -12.18 -13.67 -9.90
CA GLY A 84 -13.07 -12.54 -10.18
C GLY A 84 -14.41 -12.69 -9.50
N GLN A 85 -14.52 -13.47 -8.42
CA GLN A 85 -15.74 -13.61 -7.64
C GLN A 85 -15.69 -12.71 -6.41
N ALA A 86 -16.75 -11.93 -6.20
CA ALA A 86 -16.88 -11.06 -5.05
C ALA A 86 -17.66 -11.76 -3.92
N ALA A 87 -17.14 -11.66 -2.70
CA ALA A 87 -17.83 -12.08 -1.49
C ALA A 87 -17.87 -10.92 -0.49
N LYS A 88 -19.01 -10.71 0.17
CA LYS A 88 -19.07 -9.84 1.35
C LYS A 88 -18.38 -10.54 2.51
N ILE A 89 -17.32 -9.95 3.05
CA ILE A 89 -16.49 -10.58 4.10
C ILE A 89 -16.65 -9.93 5.46
N ALA A 90 -17.14 -8.69 5.52
CA ALA A 90 -17.38 -8.02 6.80
C ALA A 90 -18.41 -6.89 6.70
N HIS A 91 -18.89 -6.45 7.86
CA HIS A 91 -19.38 -5.10 8.08
C HIS A 91 -18.38 -4.30 8.91
N LEU A 92 -18.09 -3.06 8.52
CA LEU A 92 -17.32 -2.11 9.31
C LEU A 92 -18.28 -1.09 9.91
N HIS A 93 -18.55 -1.22 11.21
CA HIS A 93 -19.46 -0.34 11.95
C HIS A 93 -18.69 0.87 12.47
N VAL A 94 -19.28 2.05 12.31
CA VAL A 94 -18.75 3.31 12.83
C VAL A 94 -19.24 3.47 14.27
N VAL A 95 -18.31 3.48 15.23
CA VAL A 95 -18.62 3.47 16.66
C VAL A 95 -17.86 4.57 17.39
N TYR A 96 -18.25 4.87 18.63
CA TYR A 96 -17.45 5.70 19.52
C TYR A 96 -16.29 4.90 20.16
N PRO A 97 -15.15 5.56 20.48
CA PRO A 97 -14.85 7.00 20.34
C PRO A 97 -14.74 7.48 18.88
N ALA A 98 -14.59 8.79 18.67
CA ALA A 98 -14.40 9.32 17.31
C ALA A 98 -13.21 8.63 16.62
N ASP A 99 -13.28 8.48 15.29
CA ASP A 99 -12.29 7.76 14.48
C ASP A 99 -12.08 6.28 14.84
N SER A 100 -12.96 5.67 15.64
CA SER A 100 -12.93 4.23 15.94
C SER A 100 -13.99 3.43 15.17
N TYR A 101 -13.68 2.14 14.94
CA TYR A 101 -14.51 1.24 14.14
C TYR A 101 -14.60 -0.15 14.75
N LEU A 102 -15.69 -0.86 14.45
CA LEU A 102 -15.90 -2.23 14.86
C LEU A 102 -16.12 -3.08 13.60
N ALA A 103 -15.18 -3.95 13.28
CA ALA A 103 -15.31 -4.90 12.20
C ALA A 103 -16.05 -6.16 12.67
N GLU A 104 -17.06 -6.55 11.91
CA GLU A 104 -17.80 -7.81 12.01
C GLU A 104 -17.42 -8.69 10.83
N TYR A 105 -16.48 -9.62 11.00
CA TYR A 105 -16.07 -10.54 9.95
C TYR A 105 -16.98 -11.74 9.86
N PHE A 106 -17.33 -12.13 8.65
CA PHE A 106 -18.13 -13.29 8.34
C PHE A 106 -17.24 -14.52 8.14
N ARG A 107 -17.23 -15.42 9.12
CA ARG A 107 -16.48 -16.67 9.06
C ARG A 107 -17.43 -17.83 8.80
N LYS A 108 -17.04 -18.73 7.90
CA LYS A 108 -17.68 -20.05 7.81
C LYS A 108 -17.06 -20.94 8.87
N SER A 109 -17.89 -21.62 9.66
CA SER A 109 -17.43 -22.67 10.56
C SER A 109 -17.04 -23.91 9.76
N ASP A 110 -15.82 -24.41 9.96
CA ASP A 110 -15.33 -25.65 9.33
C ASP A 110 -16.17 -26.89 9.70
N THR A 111 -16.97 -26.82 10.77
CA THR A 111 -17.65 -27.97 11.37
C THR A 111 -19.17 -27.94 11.23
N THR A 112 -19.79 -26.78 11.00
CA THR A 112 -21.26 -26.67 11.12
C THR A 112 -21.96 -25.99 9.94
N ASP A 113 -21.26 -25.58 8.88
CA ASP A 113 -21.77 -24.77 7.75
C ASP A 113 -22.52 -23.49 8.18
N LYS A 114 -22.49 -23.17 9.48
CA LYS A 114 -23.05 -21.96 10.06
C LYS A 114 -22.03 -20.84 9.95
N GLN A 115 -22.52 -19.68 9.52
CA GLN A 115 -21.75 -18.46 9.53
C GLN A 115 -21.67 -17.93 10.97
N GLN A 116 -20.46 -17.63 11.44
CA GLN A 116 -20.20 -17.01 12.72
C GLN A 116 -19.57 -15.63 12.51
N SER A 117 -19.95 -14.67 13.35
CA SER A 117 -19.36 -13.33 13.35
C SER A 117 -18.15 -13.29 14.28
N GLU A 118 -16.99 -12.95 13.73
CA GLU A 118 -15.80 -12.58 14.49
C GLU A 118 -15.76 -11.05 14.60
N TRP A 119 -15.52 -10.53 15.80
CA TRP A 119 -15.58 -9.09 16.05
C TRP A 119 -14.22 -8.53 16.44
N THR A 120 -13.82 -7.43 15.81
CA THR A 120 -12.56 -6.73 16.14
C THR A 120 -12.80 -5.23 16.22
N PHE A 121 -12.45 -4.65 17.36
CA PHE A 121 -12.48 -3.20 17.57
C PHE A 121 -11.15 -2.58 17.16
N PHE A 122 -11.21 -1.48 16.44
CA PHE A 122 -10.05 -0.69 16.01
C PHE A 122 -10.21 0.75 16.52
N GLU A 123 -9.16 1.27 17.15
CA GLU A 123 -9.10 2.65 17.65
C GLU A 123 -8.85 3.69 16.53
N SER A 124 -8.51 3.21 15.33
CA SER A 124 -8.35 3.94 14.06
C SER A 124 -8.91 3.07 12.92
N LEU A 125 -8.77 3.47 11.64
CA LEU A 125 -9.15 2.58 10.55
C LEU A 125 -8.41 1.23 10.65
N PRO A 126 -9.09 0.12 10.32
CA PRO A 126 -8.43 -1.18 10.30
C PRO A 126 -7.18 -1.15 9.42
N TRP A 127 -6.10 -1.80 9.87
CA TRP A 127 -4.80 -1.79 9.19
C TRP A 127 -4.86 -2.23 7.72
N TRP A 128 -5.81 -3.11 7.36
CA TRP A 128 -6.02 -3.56 5.98
C TRP A 128 -6.66 -2.52 5.06
N VAL A 129 -7.07 -1.36 5.59
CA VAL A 129 -7.49 -0.18 4.81
C VAL A 129 -6.31 0.76 4.54
N THR A 130 -5.22 0.67 5.31
CA THR A 130 -4.10 1.62 5.26
C THR A 130 -3.54 1.79 3.85
N ASP A 131 -3.36 0.71 3.11
CA ASP A 131 -2.81 0.74 1.74
C ASP A 131 -3.78 1.35 0.71
N MET A 132 -5.06 1.49 1.04
CA MET A 132 -6.07 2.09 0.17
C MET A 132 -6.12 3.62 0.33
N ARG A 133 -5.50 4.18 1.37
CA ARG A 133 -5.48 5.63 1.62
C ARG A 133 -4.94 6.37 0.39
N PRO A 134 -5.61 7.44 -0.06
CA PRO A 134 -5.04 8.31 -1.07
C PRO A 134 -3.71 8.88 -0.57
N GLN A 135 -2.62 8.56 -1.26
CA GLN A 135 -1.29 9.03 -0.90
C GLN A 135 -0.42 9.27 -2.14
N GLY A 136 0.68 9.97 -1.93
CA GLY A 136 1.61 10.34 -2.96
C GLY A 136 0.98 11.15 -4.12
N PHE A 137 1.55 11.01 -5.32
CA PHE A 137 1.16 11.79 -6.50
C PHE A 137 -0.32 11.59 -6.86
N LEU A 138 -0.76 10.33 -6.95
CA LEU A 138 -2.15 9.99 -7.29
C LEU A 138 -3.11 10.47 -6.19
N GLY A 139 -2.77 10.27 -4.92
CA GLY A 139 -3.61 10.70 -3.81
C GLY A 139 -3.80 12.21 -3.73
N ARG A 140 -2.73 12.99 -3.92
CA ARG A 140 -2.81 14.46 -3.93
C ARG A 140 -3.58 15.00 -5.13
N SER A 141 -3.33 14.44 -6.33
CA SER A 141 -4.10 14.81 -7.52
C SER A 141 -5.60 14.54 -7.31
N PHE A 142 -5.93 13.40 -6.71
CA PHE A 142 -7.30 13.04 -6.37
C PHE A 142 -7.92 13.97 -5.32
N ALA A 143 -7.19 14.29 -4.24
CA ALA A 143 -7.65 15.24 -3.22
C ALA A 143 -7.93 16.63 -3.81
N GLN A 144 -7.06 17.12 -4.69
CA GLN A 144 -7.25 18.39 -5.38
C GLN A 144 -8.47 18.36 -6.32
N GLN A 145 -8.68 17.25 -7.04
CA GLN A 145 -9.88 17.06 -7.86
C GLN A 145 -11.16 17.12 -7.02
N LEU A 146 -11.18 16.47 -5.85
CA LEU A 146 -12.32 16.53 -4.94
C LEU A 146 -12.60 17.96 -4.44
N ARG A 147 -11.55 18.72 -4.10
CA ARG A 147 -11.70 20.14 -3.71
C ARG A 147 -12.24 20.99 -4.84
N ALA A 148 -11.76 20.78 -6.07
CA ALA A 148 -12.28 21.47 -7.26
C ALA A 148 -13.77 21.17 -7.51
N GLN A 149 -14.24 20.00 -7.07
CA GLN A 149 -15.66 19.60 -7.07
C GLN A 149 -16.45 20.12 -5.84
N GLY A 150 -15.85 20.97 -5.01
CA GLY A 150 -16.49 21.58 -3.85
C GLY A 150 -16.53 20.69 -2.59
N GLN A 151 -15.80 19.58 -2.55
CA GLN A 151 -15.75 18.74 -1.35
C GLN A 151 -14.89 19.37 -0.25
N PRO A 152 -15.35 19.36 1.02
CA PRO A 152 -14.66 20.00 2.14
C PRO A 152 -13.52 19.15 2.70
N VAL A 153 -12.58 18.74 1.83
CA VAL A 153 -11.40 17.93 2.20
C VAL A 153 -10.12 18.78 2.15
N ASP A 154 -9.09 18.38 2.91
CA ASP A 154 -7.76 18.98 2.77
C ASP A 154 -7.14 18.59 1.41
N SER A 155 -6.29 19.45 0.85
CA SER A 155 -5.52 19.16 -0.37
C SER A 155 -4.41 18.14 -0.16
N ASP A 156 -3.94 17.98 1.07
CA ASP A 156 -3.00 16.94 1.46
C ASP A 156 -3.74 15.81 2.16
N PRO A 157 -3.91 14.63 1.52
CA PRO A 157 -4.68 13.53 2.10
C PRO A 157 -4.02 12.94 3.35
N ASN A 158 -2.74 13.20 3.61
CA ASN A 158 -2.08 12.80 4.87
C ASN A 158 -2.64 13.53 6.10
N ARG A 159 -3.40 14.62 5.90
CA ARG A 159 -4.03 15.39 6.98
C ARG A 159 -5.48 15.01 7.21
N TRP A 160 -6.02 14.08 6.44
CA TRP A 160 -7.39 13.63 6.60
C TRP A 160 -7.53 12.82 7.88
N SER A 161 -8.65 13.03 8.59
CA SER A 161 -9.02 12.13 9.70
C SER A 161 -9.35 10.73 9.15
N GLU A 162 -9.44 9.76 10.04
CA GLU A 162 -9.87 8.40 9.72
C GLU A 162 -11.27 8.43 9.10
N ASP A 163 -12.18 9.23 9.67
CA ASP A 163 -13.52 9.43 9.13
C ASP A 163 -13.57 10.10 7.76
N THR A 164 -12.72 11.10 7.55
CA THR A 164 -12.62 11.77 6.25
C THR A 164 -12.12 10.76 5.21
N THR A 165 -11.12 9.97 5.57
CA THR A 165 -10.58 8.91 4.73
C THR A 165 -11.66 7.88 4.39
N LEU A 166 -12.38 7.36 5.39
CA LEU A 166 -13.42 6.35 5.18
C LEU A 166 -14.57 6.87 4.31
N SER A 167 -15.04 8.09 4.58
CA SER A 167 -16.13 8.70 3.81
C SER A 167 -15.74 8.92 2.35
N VAL A 168 -14.49 9.32 2.08
CA VAL A 168 -13.96 9.46 0.72
C VAL A 168 -13.84 8.12 0.02
N LEU A 169 -13.26 7.10 0.68
CA LEU A 169 -13.14 5.75 0.11
C LEU A 169 -14.50 5.13 -0.24
N ALA A 170 -15.51 5.35 0.61
CA ALA A 170 -16.86 4.84 0.38
C ALA A 170 -17.64 5.60 -0.72
N SER A 171 -17.36 6.90 -0.90
CA SER A 171 -18.10 7.75 -1.85
C SER A 171 -17.48 7.79 -3.24
N TYR A 172 -16.15 7.69 -3.31
CA TYR A 172 -15.37 7.88 -4.54
C TYR A 172 -14.40 6.70 -4.74
N PRO A 173 -14.92 5.47 -4.90
CA PRO A 173 -14.09 4.28 -4.94
C PRO A 173 -13.09 4.37 -6.11
N GLN A 174 -11.80 4.24 -5.82
CA GLN A 174 -10.76 4.17 -6.84
C GLN A 174 -10.36 2.71 -7.09
N ASP A 175 -9.59 2.46 -8.15
CA ASP A 175 -8.97 1.15 -8.33
C ASP A 175 -7.73 1.01 -7.42
N HIS A 176 -8.00 0.72 -6.14
CA HIS A 176 -6.98 0.59 -5.10
C HIS A 176 -6.14 -0.68 -5.25
N VAL A 177 -5.01 -0.71 -4.56
CA VAL A 177 -4.17 -1.89 -4.42
C VAL A 177 -4.91 -3.04 -3.70
N GLY A 178 -4.58 -4.28 -4.04
CA GLY A 178 -5.16 -5.46 -3.40
C GLY A 178 -6.55 -5.78 -3.94
N ASN A 179 -7.40 -6.37 -3.10
CA ASN A 179 -8.64 -7.01 -3.56
C ASN A 179 -9.91 -6.64 -2.78
N LEU A 180 -9.85 -5.60 -1.95
CA LEU A 180 -11.01 -5.14 -1.18
C LEU A 180 -11.80 -4.07 -1.94
N LEU A 181 -13.12 -4.09 -1.74
CA LEU A 181 -14.03 -3.04 -2.16
C LEU A 181 -14.75 -2.52 -0.91
N ILE A 182 -14.68 -1.21 -0.70
CA ILE A 182 -15.22 -0.55 0.50
C ILE A 182 -16.60 0.03 0.17
N GLY A 183 -17.65 -0.61 0.69
CA GLY A 183 -19.02 -0.17 0.53
C GLY A 183 -19.70 -0.63 -0.77
N ASP A 184 -21.02 -0.44 -0.82
CA ASP A 184 -21.87 -0.86 -1.94
C ASP A 184 -21.59 -0.07 -3.22
N THR A 185 -21.14 1.19 -3.11
CA THR A 185 -20.73 2.02 -4.26
C THR A 185 -19.55 1.37 -4.98
N ALA A 186 -18.52 0.95 -4.24
CA ALA A 186 -17.35 0.28 -4.81
C ALA A 186 -17.73 -1.05 -5.46
N TYR A 187 -18.58 -1.83 -4.78
CA TYR A 187 -19.08 -3.11 -5.29
C TYR A 187 -19.90 -2.96 -6.58
N THR A 188 -20.86 -2.04 -6.59
CA THR A 188 -21.71 -1.77 -7.77
C THR A 188 -20.89 -1.23 -8.92
N ARG A 189 -19.92 -0.34 -8.66
CA ARG A 189 -19.00 0.15 -9.70
C ARG A 189 -18.18 -0.99 -10.30
N TRP A 190 -17.67 -1.90 -9.47
CA TRP A 190 -16.90 -3.05 -9.94
C TRP A 190 -17.75 -4.00 -10.80
N LEU A 191 -19.00 -4.30 -10.39
CA LEU A 191 -19.91 -5.14 -11.17
C LEU A 191 -20.25 -4.58 -12.56
N ASN A 192 -20.35 -3.25 -12.66
CA ASN A 192 -20.70 -2.57 -13.90
C ASN A 192 -19.48 -2.07 -14.69
N ALA A 193 -18.26 -2.34 -14.22
CA ALA A 193 -17.05 -1.88 -14.87
C ALA A 193 -16.87 -2.63 -16.20
N ALA A 194 -16.76 -1.88 -17.29
CA ALA A 194 -16.26 -2.43 -18.53
C ALA A 194 -14.74 -2.70 -18.39
N PRO A 195 -14.21 -3.74 -19.05
CA PRO A 195 -12.76 -3.90 -19.13
C PRO A 195 -12.12 -2.65 -19.72
N ASP A 196 -11.04 -2.15 -19.10
CA ASP A 196 -10.30 -0.99 -19.61
C ASP A 196 -9.86 -1.23 -21.05
N SER A 197 -9.91 -0.20 -21.91
CA SER A 197 -9.36 -0.33 -23.26
C SER A 197 -7.86 -0.63 -23.21
N ILE A 198 -7.40 -1.49 -24.12
CA ILE A 198 -5.96 -1.73 -24.28
C ILE A 198 -5.37 -0.47 -24.89
N MET A 199 -4.35 0.05 -24.23
CA MET A 199 -3.62 1.24 -24.62
C MET A 199 -2.30 0.82 -25.30
N SER A 200 -1.94 1.52 -26.37
CA SER A 200 -0.62 1.43 -27.01
C SER A 200 0.42 2.29 -26.27
N ASP A 201 1.70 2.03 -26.51
CA ASP A 201 2.80 2.82 -25.94
C ASP A 201 2.69 4.32 -26.32
N ALA A 202 2.20 4.63 -27.54
CA ALA A 202 2.01 6.01 -27.99
C ALA A 202 0.86 6.73 -27.27
N GLU A 203 -0.26 6.03 -27.04
CA GLU A 203 -1.38 6.57 -26.25
C GLU A 203 -0.99 6.78 -24.78
N ALA A 204 -0.16 5.90 -24.22
CA ALA A 204 0.39 6.07 -22.88
C ALA A 204 1.26 7.33 -22.79
N GLY A 205 2.08 7.62 -23.82
CA GLY A 205 2.83 8.87 -23.95
C GLY A 205 1.92 10.11 -23.99
N THR A 206 0.85 10.07 -24.80
CA THR A 206 -0.14 11.16 -24.87
C THR A 206 -0.82 11.40 -23.53
N ARG A 207 -1.16 10.33 -22.79
CA ARG A 207 -1.76 10.44 -21.45
C ARG A 207 -0.78 11.02 -20.44
N ALA A 208 0.50 10.63 -20.49
CA ALA A 208 1.54 11.21 -19.65
C ALA A 208 1.68 12.73 -19.89
N ASP A 209 1.63 13.18 -21.14
CA ASP A 209 1.65 14.61 -21.48
C ASP A 209 0.40 15.37 -21.03
N ALA A 210 -0.78 14.73 -21.06
CA ALA A 210 -1.99 15.33 -20.54
C ALA A 210 -1.92 15.52 -19.01
N ILE A 211 -1.44 14.49 -18.29
CA ILE A 211 -1.22 14.57 -16.83
C ILE A 211 -0.19 15.65 -16.51
N ALA A 212 0.90 15.72 -17.28
CA ALA A 212 1.97 16.70 -17.07
C ALA A 212 1.57 18.15 -17.37
N ARG A 213 0.59 18.37 -18.24
CA ARG A 213 0.04 19.71 -18.55
C ARG A 213 -1.01 20.19 -17.55
N GLY A 214 -1.63 19.27 -16.80
CA GLY A 214 -2.58 19.65 -15.76
C GLY A 214 -1.91 20.43 -14.63
N GLU A 215 -2.70 21.25 -13.92
CA GLU A 215 -2.26 22.08 -12.77
C GLU A 215 -1.70 21.25 -11.58
N HIS A 216 -1.70 19.93 -11.69
CA HIS A 216 -1.27 18.98 -10.67
C HIS A 216 0.21 18.53 -10.81
N PHE A 217 0.89 18.90 -11.89
CA PHE A 217 2.27 18.48 -12.14
C PHE A 217 3.30 19.19 -11.26
N ASP A 218 2.97 20.34 -10.67
CA ASP A 218 3.85 21.07 -9.72
C ASP A 218 4.15 20.25 -8.45
N SER A 219 3.37 19.20 -8.17
CA SER A 219 3.67 18.27 -7.08
C SER A 219 4.89 17.36 -7.35
N SER A 220 5.31 17.21 -8.62
CA SER A 220 6.55 16.51 -8.99
C SER A 220 7.80 17.27 -8.51
N ALA A 221 7.70 18.58 -8.27
CA ALA A 221 8.77 19.39 -7.66
C ALA A 221 9.07 18.97 -6.20
N LYS A 222 8.22 18.13 -5.58
CA LYS A 222 8.42 17.57 -4.23
C LYS A 222 9.00 16.15 -4.23
N GLY A 223 9.51 15.66 -5.37
CA GLY A 223 10.31 14.42 -5.43
C GLY A 223 9.51 13.13 -5.64
N GLU A 224 8.19 13.20 -5.82
CA GLU A 224 7.38 12.02 -6.10
C GLU A 224 7.19 11.79 -7.59
N GLN A 225 7.43 10.55 -8.03
CA GLN A 225 7.37 10.18 -9.43
C GLN A 225 5.92 10.12 -9.95
N PRO A 226 5.60 10.82 -11.05
CA PRO A 226 4.25 10.85 -11.58
C PRO A 226 3.91 9.50 -12.22
N LYS A 227 2.66 9.06 -12.01
CA LYS A 227 2.20 7.74 -12.40
C LYS A 227 0.69 7.69 -12.68
N PHE A 228 0.24 6.68 -13.41
CA PHE A 228 -1.17 6.36 -13.66
C PHE A 228 -1.36 4.86 -13.95
N THR A 229 -2.59 4.36 -13.85
CA THR A 229 -2.91 2.98 -14.25
C THR A 229 -3.40 2.90 -15.68
N ALA A 230 -2.97 1.86 -16.40
CA ALA A 230 -3.43 1.56 -17.76
C ALA A 230 -3.27 0.07 -18.08
N ARG A 231 -4.06 -0.43 -19.04
CA ARG A 231 -3.90 -1.78 -19.58
C ARG A 231 -3.02 -1.73 -20.85
N LEU A 232 -1.80 -2.27 -20.78
CA LEU A 232 -0.89 -2.40 -21.94
C LEU A 232 -0.73 -3.87 -22.30
N HIS A 233 -0.89 -4.22 -23.58
CA HIS A 233 -0.75 -5.60 -24.09
C HIS A 233 -1.50 -6.63 -23.21
N GLU A 234 -2.78 -6.36 -22.91
CA GLU A 234 -3.66 -7.19 -22.05
C GLU A 234 -3.29 -7.26 -20.57
N ARG A 235 -2.25 -6.55 -20.11
CA ARG A 235 -1.85 -6.52 -18.70
C ARG A 235 -2.17 -5.18 -18.08
N GLU A 236 -2.79 -5.21 -16.89
CA GLU A 236 -2.86 -4.01 -16.06
C GLU A 236 -1.48 -3.64 -15.55
N CYS A 237 -1.13 -2.37 -15.71
CA CYS A 237 0.17 -1.83 -15.36
C CYS A 237 0.01 -0.53 -14.57
N LEU A 238 0.91 -0.32 -13.62
CA LEU A 238 1.22 1.00 -13.10
C LEU A 238 2.26 1.62 -14.02
N ILE A 239 1.89 2.69 -14.73
CA ILE A 239 2.75 3.43 -15.63
C ILE A 239 3.39 4.59 -14.86
N LYS A 240 4.71 4.59 -14.75
CA LYS A 240 5.50 5.72 -14.22
C LYS A 240 6.15 6.45 -15.39
N PHE A 241 6.37 7.76 -15.29
CA PHE A 241 6.96 8.51 -16.41
C PHE A 241 7.88 9.66 -15.96
N SER A 242 8.84 10.00 -16.81
CA SER A 242 9.78 11.10 -16.58
C SER A 242 9.23 12.45 -17.08
N GLY A 243 9.95 13.54 -16.78
CA GLY A 243 9.85 14.76 -17.57
C GLY A 243 10.24 14.55 -19.04
N GLN A 244 10.01 15.56 -19.89
CA GLN A 244 10.47 15.51 -21.28
C GLN A 244 11.99 15.62 -21.34
N VAL A 245 12.61 14.66 -22.00
CA VAL A 245 14.04 14.58 -22.30
C VAL A 245 14.27 15.24 -23.66
N LYS A 246 14.74 16.49 -23.65
CA LYS A 246 14.96 17.28 -24.87
C LYS A 246 16.32 17.04 -25.52
N GLN A 247 17.31 16.64 -24.74
CA GLN A 247 18.68 16.36 -25.16
C GLN A 247 19.34 15.40 -24.16
N LEU A 248 20.22 14.52 -24.64
CA LEU A 248 20.91 13.51 -23.81
C LEU A 248 22.31 13.94 -23.35
N GLU A 249 22.83 15.02 -23.93
CA GLU A 249 24.20 15.51 -23.75
C GLU A 249 24.40 16.31 -22.47
N MET A 250 23.32 16.77 -21.82
CA MET A 250 23.36 17.48 -20.55
C MET A 250 22.63 16.68 -19.48
N ASP A 251 23.29 16.47 -18.34
CA ASP A 251 22.62 15.91 -17.18
C ASP A 251 21.57 16.89 -16.65
N SER A 252 20.36 16.40 -16.45
CA SER A 252 19.22 17.19 -16.00
C SER A 252 18.29 16.32 -15.15
N PRO A 253 17.43 16.93 -14.31
CA PRO A 253 16.45 16.17 -13.55
C PRO A 253 15.57 15.27 -14.44
N ALA A 254 15.20 15.72 -15.65
CA ALA A 254 14.40 14.93 -16.57
C ALA A 254 15.18 13.71 -17.11
N ASN A 255 16.44 13.91 -17.51
CA ASN A 255 17.34 12.83 -17.95
C ASN A 255 17.54 11.81 -16.82
N ARG A 256 17.83 12.29 -15.61
CA ARG A 256 18.11 11.41 -14.47
C ARG A 256 16.90 10.57 -14.08
N TRP A 257 15.69 11.14 -14.08
CA TRP A 257 14.47 10.37 -13.86
C TRP A 257 14.20 9.37 -14.99
N ALA A 258 14.52 9.71 -16.25
CA ALA A 258 14.42 8.77 -17.36
C ALA A 258 15.41 7.59 -17.19
N ASP A 259 16.66 7.86 -16.81
CA ASP A 259 17.67 6.84 -16.53
C ASP A 259 17.23 5.91 -15.39
N LEU A 260 16.66 6.49 -14.32
CA LEU A 260 16.12 5.73 -13.18
C LEU A 260 14.96 4.81 -13.56
N LEU A 261 14.08 5.23 -14.46
CA LEU A 261 12.99 4.36 -14.97
C LEU A 261 13.53 3.20 -15.80
N HIS A 262 14.57 3.41 -16.61
CA HIS A 262 15.25 2.32 -17.29
C HIS A 262 15.93 1.37 -16.29
N ALA A 263 16.62 1.94 -15.29
CA ALA A 263 17.27 1.17 -14.23
C ALA A 263 16.26 0.31 -13.44
N GLU A 264 15.08 0.83 -13.10
CA GLU A 264 14.04 0.05 -12.41
C GLU A 264 13.60 -1.18 -13.20
N ALA A 265 13.46 -1.06 -14.54
CA ALA A 265 13.17 -2.19 -15.40
C ALA A 265 14.30 -3.24 -15.37
N LEU A 266 15.55 -2.79 -15.49
CA LEU A 266 16.73 -3.65 -15.49
C LEU A 266 16.95 -4.34 -14.13
N ALA A 267 16.66 -3.65 -13.02
CA ALA A 267 16.77 -4.20 -11.67
C ALA A 267 15.80 -5.36 -11.47
N SER A 268 14.54 -5.18 -11.88
CA SER A 268 13.53 -6.25 -11.82
C SER A 268 13.93 -7.48 -12.65
N ALA A 269 14.51 -7.27 -13.84
CA ALA A 269 14.98 -8.34 -14.71
C ALA A 269 16.19 -9.07 -14.11
N ALA A 270 17.13 -8.34 -13.48
CA ALA A 270 18.30 -8.92 -12.82
C ALA A 270 17.92 -9.77 -11.60
N LEU A 271 16.98 -9.29 -10.78
CA LEU A 271 16.43 -10.05 -9.66
C LEU A 271 15.72 -11.33 -10.13
N ASN A 272 14.83 -11.20 -11.12
CA ASN A 272 14.07 -12.34 -11.66
C ASN A 272 14.93 -13.39 -12.35
N GLN A 273 16.09 -13.01 -12.91
CA GLN A 273 17.06 -13.96 -13.45
C GLN A 273 17.72 -14.81 -12.36
N SER A 274 17.86 -14.26 -11.15
CA SER A 274 18.52 -14.93 -10.03
C SER A 274 17.52 -15.76 -9.22
N ILE A 275 16.33 -15.22 -8.98
CA ILE A 275 15.22 -15.91 -8.30
C ILE A 275 13.96 -15.66 -9.10
N ALA A 276 13.41 -16.70 -9.71
CA ALA A 276 12.25 -16.57 -10.59
C ALA A 276 11.04 -15.95 -9.87
N ASN A 277 10.43 -14.94 -10.50
CA ASN A 277 9.24 -14.23 -10.02
C ASN A 277 9.40 -13.48 -8.68
N ILE A 278 10.63 -13.26 -8.20
CA ILE A 278 10.86 -12.49 -6.96
C ILE A 278 10.50 -11.01 -7.12
N ALA A 279 10.55 -10.46 -8.33
CA ALA A 279 10.29 -9.06 -8.61
C ALA A 279 9.16 -8.86 -9.63
N ALA A 280 8.44 -7.75 -9.54
CA ALA A 280 7.43 -7.36 -10.50
C ALA A 280 8.02 -7.29 -11.93
N THR A 281 7.28 -7.73 -12.93
CA THR A 281 7.75 -7.64 -14.32
C THR A 281 7.60 -6.21 -14.81
N ASN A 282 8.73 -5.57 -15.12
CA ASN A 282 8.75 -4.20 -15.59
C ASN A 282 9.30 -4.11 -17.02
N ARG A 283 8.78 -3.16 -17.80
CA ARG A 283 9.31 -2.78 -19.11
C ARG A 283 9.36 -1.26 -19.22
N SER A 284 10.52 -0.72 -19.56
CA SER A 284 10.64 0.69 -19.91
C SER A 284 10.57 0.89 -21.43
N PHE A 285 10.08 2.04 -21.86
CA PHE A 285 9.96 2.44 -23.27
C PHE A 285 9.93 3.96 -23.39
N GLN A 286 10.06 4.47 -24.61
CA GLN A 286 9.98 5.91 -24.87
C GLN A 286 8.75 6.28 -25.69
N ALA A 287 8.11 7.39 -25.33
CA ALA A 287 7.03 8.00 -26.10
C ALA A 287 6.99 9.50 -25.81
N ASN A 288 6.73 10.33 -26.84
CA ASN A 288 6.65 11.80 -26.72
C ASN A 288 7.83 12.44 -25.96
N GLN A 289 9.06 12.02 -26.29
CA GLN A 289 10.28 12.51 -25.62
C GLN A 289 10.32 12.23 -24.11
N ARG A 290 9.59 11.24 -23.61
CA ARG A 290 9.64 10.78 -22.22
C ARG A 290 10.07 9.34 -22.16
N THR A 291 10.69 8.96 -21.06
CA THR A 291 10.76 7.55 -20.67
C THR A 291 9.56 7.22 -19.80
N LEU A 292 8.93 6.09 -20.09
CA LEU A 292 7.87 5.50 -19.32
C LEU A 292 8.32 4.12 -18.84
N LEU A 293 7.80 3.70 -17.69
CA LEU A 293 7.95 2.37 -17.14
C LEU A 293 6.55 1.78 -16.95
N ALA A 294 6.30 0.65 -17.61
CA ALA A 294 5.16 -0.19 -17.32
C ALA A 294 5.57 -1.24 -16.29
N SER A 295 5.10 -1.06 -15.05
CA SER A 295 5.21 -2.07 -14.01
C SER A 295 3.94 -2.91 -13.97
N ARG A 296 4.03 -4.20 -14.27
CA ARG A 296 2.88 -5.10 -14.30
C ARG A 296 2.30 -5.26 -12.90
N ARG A 297 0.99 -5.01 -12.77
CA ARG A 297 0.26 -5.28 -11.54
C ARG A 297 0.13 -6.78 -11.35
N PHE A 298 0.73 -7.28 -10.28
CA PHE A 298 0.62 -8.68 -9.85
C PHE A 298 -0.60 -8.92 -8.95
N ASP A 299 -1.29 -7.87 -8.52
CA ASP A 299 -2.53 -7.94 -7.75
C ASP A 299 -3.79 -8.01 -8.63
N ARG A 300 -3.60 -8.19 -9.94
CA ARG A 300 -4.62 -8.22 -10.99
C ARG A 300 -4.35 -9.39 -11.94
N ASN A 301 -5.40 -9.99 -12.48
CA ASN A 301 -5.29 -10.93 -13.58
C ASN A 301 -6.22 -10.59 -14.75
N ASP A 302 -5.95 -11.21 -15.90
CA ASP A 302 -6.60 -10.85 -17.18
C ASP A 302 -8.11 -11.19 -17.20
N THR A 303 -8.57 -12.04 -16.28
CA THR A 303 -9.97 -12.45 -16.15
C THR A 303 -10.77 -11.61 -15.15
N GLY A 304 -10.20 -10.52 -14.62
CA GLY A 304 -10.85 -9.63 -13.65
C GLY A 304 -10.71 -10.06 -12.19
N GLY A 305 -9.95 -11.11 -11.92
CA GLY A 305 -9.58 -11.55 -10.58
C GLY A 305 -8.57 -10.62 -9.92
N ARG A 306 -8.62 -10.58 -8.58
CA ARG A 306 -7.78 -9.73 -7.75
C ARG A 306 -7.10 -10.56 -6.67
N LEU A 307 -5.89 -10.17 -6.31
CA LEU A 307 -5.13 -10.78 -5.22
C LEU A 307 -5.01 -9.80 -4.06
N GLY A 308 -5.23 -10.28 -2.83
CA GLY A 308 -5.03 -9.46 -1.65
C GLY A 308 -3.55 -9.09 -1.52
N LEU A 309 -3.27 -7.81 -1.29
CA LEU A 309 -1.94 -7.30 -1.09
C LEU A 309 -1.91 -6.49 0.20
N ILE A 310 -0.89 -6.68 1.01
CA ILE A 310 -0.71 -6.01 2.30
C ILE A 310 0.72 -5.49 2.36
N SER A 311 0.91 -4.17 2.44
CA SER A 311 2.25 -3.60 2.61
C SER A 311 2.83 -3.92 3.98
N TRP A 312 4.15 -3.84 4.11
CA TRP A 312 4.76 -3.97 5.43
C TRP A 312 4.52 -2.76 6.31
N THR A 313 4.14 -1.60 5.77
CA THR A 313 3.61 -0.51 6.59
C THR A 313 2.34 -0.98 7.32
N SER A 314 1.42 -1.63 6.62
CA SER A 314 0.20 -2.18 7.21
C SER A 314 0.48 -3.30 8.21
N LEU A 315 1.43 -4.19 7.91
CA LEU A 315 1.81 -5.27 8.84
C LEU A 315 2.56 -4.74 10.07
N ASP A 316 3.43 -3.74 9.92
CA ASP A 316 4.15 -3.12 11.03
C ASP A 316 3.18 -2.46 11.99
N LEU A 317 2.23 -1.67 11.49
CA LEU A 317 1.19 -1.01 12.30
C LEU A 317 0.41 -1.98 13.19
N GLU A 318 0.11 -3.17 12.69
CA GLU A 318 -0.68 -4.17 13.42
C GLU A 318 0.16 -5.08 14.33
N PHE A 319 1.34 -5.53 13.87
CA PHE A 319 2.04 -6.65 14.51
C PHE A 319 3.40 -6.29 15.12
N VAL A 320 4.02 -5.17 14.75
CA VAL A 320 5.43 -4.90 15.10
C VAL A 320 5.63 -3.54 15.77
N GLY A 321 5.15 -2.45 15.16
CA GLY A 321 5.25 -1.09 15.69
C GLY A 321 6.67 -0.52 15.67
N LYS A 322 7.48 -0.85 14.65
CA LYS A 322 8.88 -0.40 14.49
C LYS A 322 9.15 0.18 13.10
N ALA A 323 8.27 1.05 12.60
CA ALA A 323 8.31 1.63 11.26
C ALA A 323 9.66 2.19 10.75
N ASN A 324 10.60 2.53 11.64
CA ASN A 324 11.93 3.06 11.30
C ASN A 324 13.01 1.97 11.12
N GLU A 325 12.71 0.71 11.45
CA GLU A 325 13.64 -0.41 11.27
C GLU A 325 13.69 -0.86 9.80
N PRO A 326 14.86 -1.33 9.30
CA PRO A 326 14.99 -1.77 7.92
C PRO A 326 14.26 -3.11 7.71
N TRP A 327 13.96 -3.42 6.44
CA TRP A 327 13.23 -4.66 6.07
C TRP A 327 13.77 -5.92 6.76
N PRO A 328 15.08 -6.19 6.82
CA PRO A 328 15.60 -7.39 7.48
C PRO A 328 15.17 -7.57 8.93
N VAL A 329 15.02 -6.47 9.68
CA VAL A 329 14.58 -6.50 11.09
C VAL A 329 13.09 -6.75 11.19
N ILE A 330 12.29 -6.05 10.38
CA ILE A 330 10.84 -6.27 10.31
C ILE A 330 10.51 -7.70 9.86
N ALA A 331 11.28 -8.23 8.90
CA ALA A 331 11.15 -9.61 8.42
C ALA A 331 11.29 -10.63 9.56
N ASP A 332 12.32 -10.48 10.40
CA ASP A 332 12.56 -11.38 11.53
C ASP A 332 11.42 -11.31 12.55
N LEU A 333 10.94 -10.10 12.88
CA LEU A 333 9.85 -9.91 13.84
C LEU A 333 8.51 -10.45 13.33
N LEU A 334 8.20 -10.26 12.04
CA LEU A 334 6.99 -10.80 11.41
C LEU A 334 7.07 -12.33 11.31
N HIS A 335 8.24 -12.88 10.99
CA HIS A 335 8.42 -14.33 10.90
C HIS A 335 8.33 -15.02 12.27
N GLN A 336 8.97 -14.45 13.30
CA GLN A 336 8.89 -14.97 14.69
C GLN A 336 7.45 -15.04 15.21
N GLN A 337 6.57 -14.15 14.74
CA GLN A 337 5.15 -14.13 15.06
C GLN A 337 4.27 -14.95 14.11
N ASN A 338 4.88 -15.72 13.19
CA ASN A 338 4.19 -16.51 12.16
C ASN A 338 3.24 -15.67 11.27
N ILE A 339 3.58 -14.40 11.05
CA ILE A 339 2.83 -13.49 10.17
C ILE A 339 3.26 -13.69 8.71
N ILE A 340 4.54 -13.90 8.47
CA ILE A 340 5.11 -14.20 7.14
C ILE A 340 5.85 -15.53 7.14
N SER A 341 5.93 -16.18 5.98
CA SER A 341 6.68 -17.42 5.80
C SER A 341 8.19 -17.21 5.96
N GLU A 342 8.93 -18.29 6.25
CA GLU A 342 10.39 -18.26 6.29
C GLU A 342 10.99 -17.87 4.92
N VAL A 343 10.36 -18.33 3.84
CA VAL A 343 10.73 -17.98 2.46
C VAL A 343 10.56 -16.47 2.24
N ALA A 344 9.44 -15.89 2.70
CA ALA A 344 9.20 -14.46 2.60
C ALA A 344 10.26 -13.66 3.35
N ALA A 345 10.62 -14.07 4.57
CA ALA A 345 11.66 -13.41 5.36
C ALA A 345 13.06 -13.51 4.72
N THR A 346 13.39 -14.65 4.11
CA THR A 346 14.66 -14.85 3.40
C THR A 346 14.71 -14.00 2.13
N HIS A 347 13.66 -14.05 1.31
CA HIS A 347 13.58 -13.29 0.06
C HIS A 347 13.57 -11.78 0.28
N SER A 348 12.96 -11.28 1.37
CA SER A 348 13.04 -9.85 1.72
C SER A 348 14.46 -9.43 2.08
N LYS A 349 15.23 -10.29 2.77
CA LYS A 349 16.64 -10.02 3.12
C LYS A 349 17.54 -10.01 1.89
N ILE A 350 17.35 -10.95 0.97
CA ILE A 350 18.05 -10.97 -0.34
C ILE A 350 17.72 -9.69 -1.13
N SER A 351 16.44 -9.32 -1.18
CA SER A 351 15.99 -8.14 -1.94
C SER A 351 16.51 -6.83 -1.34
N TRP A 352 16.56 -6.73 0.00
CA TRP A 352 17.19 -5.61 0.69
C TRP A 352 18.69 -5.53 0.42
N ALA A 353 19.40 -6.66 0.51
CA ALA A 353 20.83 -6.73 0.18
C ALA A 353 21.10 -6.30 -1.28
N PHE A 354 20.26 -6.76 -2.22
CA PHE A 354 20.30 -6.32 -3.60
C PHE A 354 20.11 -4.80 -3.71
N GLY A 355 19.11 -4.23 -3.02
CA GLY A 355 18.88 -2.79 -2.95
C GLY A 355 20.09 -2.00 -2.49
N GLN A 356 20.76 -2.45 -1.43
CA GLN A 356 22.00 -1.83 -0.95
C GLN A 356 23.12 -1.86 -2.01
N LEU A 357 23.29 -3.00 -2.71
CA LEU A 357 24.30 -3.17 -3.75
C LEU A 357 24.00 -2.34 -5.01
N ILE A 358 22.72 -2.05 -5.27
CA ILE A 358 22.30 -1.20 -6.38
C ILE A 358 22.07 0.25 -5.97
N ALA A 359 22.59 0.70 -4.82
CA ALA A 359 22.44 2.09 -4.36
C ALA A 359 20.98 2.57 -4.23
N ASN A 360 20.07 1.66 -3.87
CA ASN A 360 18.70 2.03 -3.51
C ASN A 360 18.68 2.56 -2.07
N SER A 361 18.52 3.88 -1.94
CA SER A 361 18.40 4.55 -0.64
C SER A 361 16.96 4.73 -0.16
N ASP A 362 15.97 4.17 -0.87
CA ASP A 362 14.53 4.38 -0.60
C ASP A 362 13.77 3.06 -0.41
N MET A 363 14.26 2.21 0.49
CA MET A 363 13.64 0.93 0.85
C MET A 363 12.78 1.04 2.12
N HIS A 364 11.73 1.86 2.07
CA HIS A 364 10.78 2.00 3.16
C HIS A 364 9.71 0.87 3.16
N LEU A 365 8.95 0.71 4.25
CA LEU A 365 7.99 -0.40 4.40
C LEU A 365 6.80 -0.39 3.43
N GLY A 366 6.53 0.75 2.78
CA GLY A 366 5.58 0.84 1.66
C GLY A 366 6.06 0.22 0.34
N ASN A 367 7.36 -0.06 0.19
CA ASN A 367 7.97 -0.62 -1.04
C ASN A 367 8.15 -2.15 -0.98
N ILE A 368 7.51 -2.81 -0.01
CA ILE A 368 7.48 -4.25 0.15
C ILE A 368 6.11 -4.67 0.66
N SER A 369 5.61 -5.80 0.16
CA SER A 369 4.27 -6.28 0.46
C SER A 369 4.22 -7.81 0.55
N CYS A 370 3.15 -8.31 1.15
CA CYS A 370 2.79 -9.72 1.20
C CYS A 370 1.47 -9.98 0.46
N VAL A 371 1.35 -11.17 -0.14
CA VAL A 371 0.12 -11.61 -0.78
C VAL A 371 -0.78 -12.35 0.21
N ASN A 372 -2.08 -12.09 0.16
CA ASN A 372 -3.09 -12.76 0.98
C ASN A 372 -3.95 -13.70 0.13
N ARG A 373 -3.54 -14.98 0.05
CA ARG A 373 -4.24 -16.05 -0.68
C ARG A 373 -5.12 -16.93 0.22
N GLY A 374 -4.82 -17.00 1.52
CA GLY A 374 -5.50 -17.92 2.44
C GLY A 374 -5.33 -17.56 3.91
N GLY A 375 -4.88 -16.34 4.23
CA GLY A 375 -4.48 -15.97 5.59
C GLY A 375 -2.99 -16.19 5.85
N ARG A 376 -2.62 -16.13 7.14
CA ARG A 376 -1.24 -16.22 7.63
C ARG A 376 -0.77 -17.69 7.73
N PRO A 377 0.54 -17.96 7.60
CA PRO A 377 1.59 -17.00 7.28
C PRO A 377 1.51 -16.53 5.82
N TYR A 378 1.77 -15.24 5.59
CA TYR A 378 1.72 -14.66 4.25
C TYR A 378 3.02 -14.90 3.47
N GLU A 379 2.88 -15.06 2.17
CA GLU A 379 4.01 -15.09 1.24
C GLU A 379 4.39 -13.68 0.79
N LEU A 380 5.65 -13.50 0.40
CA LEU A 380 6.13 -12.24 -0.15
C LEU A 380 5.49 -11.98 -1.51
N ALA A 381 5.03 -10.75 -1.73
CA ALA A 381 4.64 -10.30 -3.06
C ALA A 381 5.89 -10.04 -3.92
N PRO A 382 5.77 -10.05 -5.27
CA PRO A 382 6.88 -9.63 -6.11
C PRO A 382 7.37 -8.24 -5.70
N ILE A 383 8.68 -8.11 -5.48
CA ILE A 383 9.33 -6.86 -5.10
C ILE A 383 9.19 -5.82 -6.23
N TYR A 384 8.92 -4.59 -5.85
CA TYR A 384 8.73 -3.45 -6.74
C TYR A 384 9.56 -2.25 -6.26
N ASP A 385 9.62 -1.19 -7.06
CA ASP A 385 10.31 0.08 -6.73
C ASP A 385 11.80 -0.13 -6.33
N MET A 386 12.49 -1.04 -7.04
CA MET A 386 13.92 -1.28 -6.89
C MET A 386 14.72 -0.56 -7.96
N LEU A 387 15.34 0.56 -7.58
CA LEU A 387 16.12 1.43 -8.45
C LEU A 387 17.15 2.22 -7.64
N PRO A 388 18.22 2.76 -8.26
CA PRO A 388 19.34 3.37 -7.54
C PRO A 388 19.01 4.80 -7.07
N MET A 389 18.08 4.91 -6.11
CA MET A 389 17.51 6.16 -5.62
C MET A 389 18.53 7.13 -5.00
N HIS A 390 19.73 6.65 -4.64
CA HIS A 390 20.82 7.54 -4.21
C HIS A 390 21.17 8.61 -5.27
N PHE A 391 20.97 8.27 -6.55
CA PHE A 391 21.26 9.15 -7.68
C PHE A 391 20.04 9.94 -8.17
N ALA A 392 18.91 9.89 -7.47
CA ALA A 392 17.71 10.63 -7.84
C ALA A 392 17.91 12.15 -7.69
N PRO A 393 17.31 12.97 -8.58
CA PRO A 393 17.30 14.42 -8.42
C PRO A 393 16.70 14.82 -7.07
N LYS A 394 17.34 15.75 -6.38
CA LYS A 394 16.78 16.35 -5.16
C LYS A 394 15.68 17.34 -5.52
N SER A 395 14.82 17.67 -4.55
CA SER A 395 13.79 18.70 -4.72
C SER A 395 14.33 20.10 -5.05
N THR A 396 15.59 20.37 -4.71
CA THR A 396 16.33 21.59 -5.09
C THR A 396 16.78 21.60 -6.55
N GLY A 397 16.66 20.47 -7.27
CA GLY A 397 17.19 20.27 -8.61
C GLY A 397 18.61 19.72 -8.65
N ASP A 398 19.27 19.56 -7.50
CA ASP A 398 20.62 19.00 -7.43
C ASP A 398 20.65 17.56 -7.96
N LEU A 399 21.73 17.21 -8.67
CA LEU A 399 21.96 15.89 -9.24
C LEU A 399 23.12 15.21 -8.49
N PRO A 400 22.83 14.32 -7.52
CA PRO A 400 23.87 13.61 -6.79
C PRO A 400 24.78 12.83 -7.73
N ALA A 401 26.09 12.95 -7.51
CA ALA A 401 27.13 12.27 -8.29
C ALA A 401 28.15 11.52 -7.40
N THR A 402 27.96 11.51 -6.09
CA THR A 402 28.80 10.76 -5.15
C THR A 402 28.38 9.30 -5.16
N THR A 403 29.34 8.38 -5.06
CA THR A 403 29.05 6.95 -4.90
C THR A 403 28.31 6.66 -3.60
N TYR A 404 27.43 5.67 -3.64
CA TYR A 404 26.70 5.18 -2.48
C TYR A 404 27.56 4.25 -1.63
N ALA A 405 27.60 4.50 -0.33
CA ALA A 405 28.22 3.62 0.65
C ALA A 405 27.26 2.48 1.03
N ILE A 406 27.58 1.27 0.58
CA ILE A 406 26.80 0.05 0.86
C ILE A 406 26.75 -0.18 2.37
N SER A 407 25.57 -0.10 2.98
CA SER A 407 25.39 -0.35 4.42
C SER A 407 25.09 -1.83 4.68
N ILE A 408 25.73 -2.39 5.71
CA ILE A 408 25.54 -3.77 6.16
C ILE A 408 24.62 -3.77 7.38
N HIS A 409 23.76 -4.79 7.49
CA HIS A 409 22.97 -5.01 8.68
C HIS A 409 23.19 -6.43 9.24
N PRO A 410 23.44 -6.60 10.56
CA PRO A 410 23.73 -7.92 11.14
C PRO A 410 22.63 -8.97 10.98
N SER A 411 21.37 -8.55 10.81
CA SER A 411 20.26 -9.48 10.59
C SER A 411 20.19 -10.05 9.17
N VAL A 412 21.06 -9.60 8.25
CA VAL A 412 21.18 -10.14 6.89
C VAL A 412 22.35 -11.13 6.85
N PRO A 413 22.09 -12.44 6.82
CA PRO A 413 23.15 -13.44 6.82
C PRO A 413 23.93 -13.41 5.51
N ARG A 414 25.18 -13.88 5.56
CA ARG A 414 26.09 -13.94 4.40
C ARG A 414 25.44 -14.52 3.14
N ILE A 415 24.69 -15.61 3.28
CA ILE A 415 24.03 -16.28 2.15
C ILE A 415 23.06 -15.36 1.38
N CYS A 416 22.43 -14.38 2.05
CA CYS A 416 21.55 -13.42 1.39
C CYS A 416 22.33 -12.44 0.51
N TRP A 417 23.50 -12.00 0.98
CA TRP A 417 24.40 -11.16 0.19
C TRP A 417 25.00 -11.92 -0.99
N GLU A 418 25.41 -13.18 -0.78
CA GLU A 418 25.92 -14.05 -1.84
C GLU A 418 24.86 -14.29 -2.92
N ALA A 419 23.58 -14.44 -2.54
CA ALA A 419 22.48 -14.56 -3.49
C ALA A 419 22.20 -13.26 -4.27
N ALA A 420 22.27 -12.10 -3.60
CA ALA A 420 21.99 -10.80 -4.21
C ALA A 420 23.12 -10.29 -5.13
N PHE A 421 24.37 -10.64 -4.83
CA PHE A 421 25.55 -10.05 -5.45
C PHE A 421 25.65 -10.28 -6.97
N PRO A 422 25.46 -11.51 -7.51
CA PRO A 422 25.49 -11.72 -8.96
C PRO A 422 24.42 -10.90 -9.70
N ALA A 423 23.24 -10.76 -9.11
CA ALA A 423 22.15 -9.95 -9.66
C ALA A 423 22.57 -8.47 -9.74
N ALA A 424 23.18 -7.92 -8.69
CA ALA A 424 23.62 -6.53 -8.64
C ALA A 424 24.74 -6.24 -9.66
N ILE A 425 25.69 -7.17 -9.83
CA ILE A 425 26.73 -7.05 -10.86
C ILE A 425 26.12 -7.07 -12.26
N ALA A 426 25.17 -7.98 -12.52
CA ALA A 426 24.48 -8.04 -13.80
C ALA A 426 23.67 -6.78 -14.08
N PHE A 427 22.99 -6.25 -13.06
CA PHE A 427 22.25 -4.99 -13.12
C PHE A 427 23.16 -3.83 -13.55
N TRP A 428 24.24 -3.57 -12.83
CA TRP A 428 25.11 -2.43 -13.12
C TRP A 428 25.75 -2.52 -14.51
N LYS A 429 26.18 -3.73 -14.92
CA LYS A 429 26.70 -3.95 -16.29
C LYS A 429 25.66 -3.61 -17.36
N ARG A 430 24.40 -4.02 -17.16
CA ARG A 430 23.30 -3.71 -18.08
C ARG A 430 23.00 -2.22 -18.12
N VAL A 431 23.03 -1.54 -16.97
CA VAL A 431 22.86 -0.07 -16.92
C VAL A 431 23.96 0.62 -17.72
N SER A 432 25.23 0.24 -17.52
CA SER A 432 26.35 0.83 -18.25
C SER A 432 26.31 0.60 -19.76
N SER A 433 25.70 -0.49 -20.23
CA SER A 433 25.60 -0.80 -21.66
C SER A 433 24.23 -0.49 -22.28
N HIS A 434 23.31 0.16 -21.56
CA HIS A 434 21.97 0.39 -22.07
C HIS A 434 21.95 1.61 -23.01
N ASP A 435 21.49 1.41 -24.25
CA ASP A 435 21.53 2.46 -25.28
C ASP A 435 20.75 3.72 -24.90
N MET A 436 19.63 3.55 -24.19
CA MET A 436 18.75 4.66 -23.80
C MET A 436 19.10 5.33 -22.48
N ILE A 437 20.12 4.84 -21.76
CA ILE A 437 20.61 5.47 -20.53
C ILE A 437 21.69 6.49 -20.89
N SER A 438 21.61 7.68 -20.29
CA SER A 438 22.53 8.79 -20.55
C SER A 438 23.97 8.44 -20.19
N ASP A 439 24.93 9.02 -20.93
CA ASP A 439 26.36 8.79 -20.69
C ASP A 439 26.80 9.27 -19.29
N HIS A 440 26.20 10.36 -18.80
CA HIS A 440 26.41 10.84 -17.43
C HIS A 440 26.02 9.79 -16.39
N PHE A 441 24.85 9.17 -16.55
CA PHE A 441 24.42 8.12 -15.62
C PHE A 441 25.24 6.83 -15.78
N LYS A 442 25.72 6.51 -16.98
CA LYS A 442 26.65 5.38 -17.21
C LYS A 442 27.97 5.56 -16.45
N VAL A 443 28.47 6.79 -16.33
CA VAL A 443 29.66 7.09 -15.49
C VAL A 443 29.39 6.77 -14.02
N LEU A 444 28.24 7.19 -13.48
CA LEU A 444 27.85 6.88 -12.10
C LEU A 444 27.67 5.37 -11.89
N ALA A 445 27.03 4.70 -12.84
CA ALA A 445 26.85 3.25 -12.82
C ALA A 445 28.20 2.51 -12.84
N ALA A 446 29.17 2.97 -13.64
CA ALA A 446 30.51 2.39 -13.68
C ALA A 446 31.27 2.57 -12.36
N GLN A 447 31.16 3.75 -11.73
CA GLN A 447 31.74 3.99 -10.41
C GLN A 447 31.09 3.11 -9.34
N GLN A 448 29.77 3.03 -9.32
CA GLN A 448 29.04 2.21 -8.35
C GLN A 448 29.26 0.71 -8.56
N LEU A 449 29.45 0.27 -9.81
CA LEU A 449 29.83 -1.10 -10.14
C LEU A 449 31.17 -1.47 -9.49
N GLU A 450 32.14 -0.56 -9.47
CA GLU A 450 33.44 -0.84 -8.85
C GLU A 450 33.32 -0.96 -7.33
N ILE A 451 32.59 -0.05 -6.68
CA ILE A 451 32.24 -0.17 -5.26
C ILE A 451 31.54 -1.49 -4.96
N THR A 452 30.62 -1.90 -5.83
CA THR A 452 29.91 -3.19 -5.70
C THR A 452 30.88 -4.36 -5.81
N ARG A 453 31.84 -4.35 -6.74
CA ARG A 453 32.85 -5.42 -6.87
C ARG A 453 33.75 -5.51 -5.64
N GLU A 454 34.25 -4.38 -5.16
CA GLU A 454 35.11 -4.33 -3.97
C GLU A 454 34.39 -4.91 -2.73
N PHE A 455 33.08 -4.72 -2.66
CA PHE A 455 32.23 -5.24 -1.58
C PHE A 455 32.21 -6.79 -1.50
N GLU A 456 32.58 -7.51 -2.56
CA GLU A 456 32.70 -8.98 -2.52
C GLU A 456 33.66 -9.44 -1.41
N SER A 457 34.75 -8.69 -1.20
CA SER A 457 35.74 -8.97 -0.16
C SER A 457 35.14 -8.89 1.26
N ILE A 458 34.12 -8.05 1.44
CA ILE A 458 33.38 -7.90 2.69
C ILE A 458 32.43 -9.07 2.88
N ILE A 459 31.69 -9.46 1.83
CA ILE A 459 30.79 -10.63 1.86
C ILE A 459 31.57 -11.89 2.28
N ARG A 460 32.77 -12.11 1.72
CA ARG A 460 33.62 -13.26 2.07
C ARG A 460 34.09 -13.28 3.52
N LYS A 461 34.14 -12.13 4.20
CA LYS A 461 34.52 -12.00 5.62
C LYS A 461 33.34 -12.17 6.59
N MET A 462 32.10 -12.15 6.09
CA MET A 462 30.93 -12.35 6.95
C MET A 462 30.95 -13.77 7.54
N ALA A 463 30.55 -13.86 8.81
CA ALA A 463 30.46 -15.10 9.56
C ALA A 463 29.30 -15.99 9.09
#